data_AF-A0A1E5SZ67-F1
#
_entry.id   AF-A0A1E5SZ67-F1
#
_cell.length_a   1.000
_cell.length_b   1.000
_cell.length_c   1.000
_cell.angle_alpha   90.00
_cell.angle_beta   90.00
_cell.angle_gamma   90.00
#
_symmetry.space_group_name_H-M   'P 1'
#
loop_
_entity.id
_entity.type
_entity.pdbx_description
1 polymer ?
#
loop_
_entity_poly.entity_id
_entity_poly.type
_entity_poly.pdbx_seq_one_letter_code
_entity_poly.pdbx_strand_id
1 'polypeptide(L)'
;MNKHLLFTMFCCYILVACSSNDDDPSVNQGNVTSPNILLIIADDLGLDALSGYSEGSIKANTPHLDRLRNSGITFNNFWTNSVCSPTRATILTGKYGYSTGVKSPGDEISPNEISLQRYINEGTESSYATAIVGKWHLSGTNGNLNPEDMGIDYYAGLYSGAVTDYYNWSLTEDGVASRETDYVTTKFTDLAIDWVSAQTKPWFLWLAYNAPHSPFHLPPASMHSQGNLPTDQASIDANSIPYYMASIEAMDFQIGRLLDNIDDDDLTNTAVIFIGDNGTPNQVSQSPYGRRRAKGTMYQGGINVPMFISGYGVNRIGSDNALINSTDLFTTIASLAGIDVETYEDSKNFSPLLSSPNDVFRGFTYAEFNDETTDEWTVRNDQYKLIVNGDGAEELYDLSTDPYEDSNLLDNSLSNEAQNAKTALEAVLSQIRR
;
A
#
# COMPACT_ATOMS: atom_id res chain seq x y z
N MET A 1 -25.10 14.60 102.70
CA MET A 1 -25.88 13.40 103.03
C MET A 1 -26.43 12.84 101.72
N ASN A 2 -25.87 11.73 101.20
CA ASN A 2 -26.40 10.77 100.19
C ASN A 2 -27.00 11.32 98.86
N LYS A 3 -26.87 10.75 97.65
CA LYS A 3 -26.32 9.50 97.08
C LYS A 3 -26.33 9.67 95.53
N HIS A 4 -25.55 8.84 94.85
CA HIS A 4 -25.33 8.61 93.40
C HIS A 4 -26.50 8.79 92.39
N LEU A 5 -26.17 9.13 91.12
CA LEU A 5 -26.34 8.25 89.94
C LEU A 5 -25.60 8.75 88.67
N LEU A 6 -24.95 7.81 87.96
CA LEU A 6 -24.26 7.92 86.66
C LEU A 6 -25.25 8.05 85.48
N PHE A 7 -24.85 8.67 84.34
CA PHE A 7 -24.53 7.99 83.06
C PHE A 7 -24.18 8.99 81.92
N THR A 8 -22.99 8.79 81.35
CA THR A 8 -22.56 8.90 79.93
C THR A 8 -22.96 10.12 79.07
N MET A 9 -21.95 10.94 78.74
CA MET A 9 -22.03 12.05 77.78
C MET A 9 -21.50 11.59 76.41
N PHE A 10 -22.37 11.57 75.40
CA PHE A 10 -22.04 11.26 74.00
C PHE A 10 -21.74 12.57 73.26
N CYS A 11 -20.54 12.71 72.69
CA CYS A 11 -20.11 13.90 71.96
C CYS A 11 -20.35 13.67 70.44
N CYS A 12 -21.33 14.36 69.87
CA CYS A 12 -21.59 14.40 68.43
C CYS A 12 -20.61 15.36 67.74
N TYR A 13 -19.85 14.87 66.77
CA TYR A 13 -19.17 15.69 65.77
C TYR A 13 -20.06 15.88 64.55
N ILE A 14 -20.33 17.15 64.22
CA ILE A 14 -21.08 17.61 63.05
C ILE A 14 -20.09 17.71 61.88
N LEU A 15 -20.34 16.96 60.80
CA LEU A 15 -19.71 17.16 59.50
C LEU A 15 -20.67 17.98 58.63
N VAL A 16 -20.28 19.22 58.34
CA VAL A 16 -20.95 20.14 57.40
C VAL A 16 -20.51 19.78 55.99
N ALA A 17 -21.47 19.36 55.16
CA ALA A 17 -21.31 19.22 53.72
C ALA A 17 -21.44 20.60 53.07
N CYS A 18 -20.44 21.01 52.29
CA CYS A 18 -20.49 22.15 51.39
C CYS A 18 -20.33 21.66 49.95
N SER A 19 -21.28 22.08 49.11
CA SER A 19 -21.36 21.91 47.67
C SER A 19 -20.30 22.71 46.92
N SER A 20 -19.70 22.12 45.90
CA SER A 20 -19.11 22.84 44.76
C SER A 20 -19.61 22.20 43.47
N ASN A 21 -20.23 23.03 42.63
CA ASN A 21 -20.60 22.73 41.26
C ASN A 21 -19.32 22.55 40.44
N ASP A 22 -19.17 21.37 39.84
CA ASP A 22 -18.34 21.17 38.65
C ASP A 22 -19.22 20.43 37.63
N ASP A 23 -20.03 21.21 36.90
CA ASP A 23 -20.61 20.77 35.63
C ASP A 23 -19.48 20.81 34.58
N ASP A 24 -18.61 19.80 34.61
CA ASP A 24 -17.77 19.48 33.46
C ASP A 24 -18.68 18.79 32.43
N PRO A 25 -18.88 19.34 31.22
CA PRO A 25 -19.56 18.59 30.19
C PRO A 25 -18.62 17.46 29.82
N SER A 26 -18.85 16.28 30.40
CA SER A 26 -18.29 15.04 29.88
C SER A 26 -18.61 15.03 28.40
N VAL A 27 -17.59 15.32 27.58
CA VAL A 27 -17.63 15.07 26.14
C VAL A 27 -17.99 13.61 26.06
N ASN A 28 -19.22 13.36 25.65
CA ASN A 28 -19.68 12.05 25.29
C ASN A 28 -18.77 11.68 24.12
N GLN A 29 -17.65 11.00 24.41
CA GLN A 29 -16.88 10.30 23.41
C GLN A 29 -17.82 9.21 22.93
N GLY A 30 -18.70 9.58 22.01
CA GLY A 30 -19.50 8.63 21.26
C GLY A 30 -18.51 7.60 20.76
N ASN A 31 -18.77 6.32 21.08
CA ASN A 31 -17.96 5.18 20.68
C ASN A 31 -17.39 5.45 19.29
N VAL A 32 -16.11 5.80 19.22
CA VAL A 32 -15.45 5.91 17.93
C VAL A 32 -15.37 4.48 17.46
N THR A 33 -16.31 4.11 16.59
CA THR A 33 -16.30 2.82 15.91
C THR A 33 -14.99 2.73 15.16
N SER A 34 -14.22 1.67 15.39
CA SER A 34 -12.96 1.47 14.66
C SER A 34 -13.23 1.58 13.15
N PRO A 35 -12.36 2.25 12.38
CA PRO A 35 -12.65 2.55 10.98
C PRO A 35 -12.54 1.32 10.10
N ASN A 36 -13.25 1.33 8.98
CA ASN A 36 -12.97 0.41 7.89
C ASN A 36 -11.69 0.84 7.17
N ILE A 37 -10.98 -0.11 6.58
CA ILE A 37 -9.72 0.15 5.87
C ILE A 37 -9.77 -0.56 4.53
N LEU A 38 -9.65 0.22 3.45
CA LEU A 38 -9.62 -0.28 2.09
C LEU A 38 -8.26 0.02 1.47
N LEU A 39 -7.45 -1.02 1.27
CA LEU A 39 -6.22 -0.95 0.48
C LEU A 39 -6.51 -1.43 -0.95
N ILE A 40 -6.37 -0.54 -1.92
CA ILE A 40 -6.46 -0.84 -3.35
C ILE A 40 -5.04 -0.84 -3.92
N ILE A 41 -4.62 -1.96 -4.51
CA ILE A 41 -3.34 -2.06 -5.21
C ILE A 41 -3.56 -2.38 -6.69
N ALA A 42 -2.93 -1.58 -7.55
CA ALA A 42 -2.84 -1.81 -8.99
C ALA A 42 -1.51 -2.49 -9.34
N ASP A 43 -1.55 -3.43 -10.28
CA ASP A 43 -0.39 -4.21 -10.73
C ASP A 43 0.18 -3.56 -12.00
N ASP A 44 1.44 -3.12 -11.96
CA ASP A 44 2.12 -2.44 -13.08
C ASP A 44 1.63 -1.02 -13.40
N LEU A 45 1.35 -0.23 -12.36
CA LEU A 45 0.91 1.17 -12.50
C LEU A 45 1.92 2.15 -11.91
N GLY A 46 2.69 2.81 -12.79
CA GLY A 46 3.54 3.94 -12.43
C GLY A 46 2.83 5.30 -12.51
N LEU A 47 3.59 6.35 -12.16
CA LEU A 47 3.11 7.75 -12.12
C LEU A 47 2.70 8.28 -13.50
N ASP A 48 3.31 7.76 -14.56
CA ASP A 48 3.21 8.30 -15.91
C ASP A 48 1.84 8.11 -16.57
N ALA A 49 1.02 7.18 -16.08
CA ALA A 49 -0.29 6.86 -16.66
C ALA A 49 -1.48 7.61 -16.01
N LEU A 50 -1.30 8.15 -14.80
CA LEU A 50 -2.38 8.81 -14.04
C LEU A 50 -2.32 10.32 -14.15
N SER A 51 -3.49 10.96 -14.16
CA SER A 51 -3.60 12.41 -13.93
C SER A 51 -2.97 12.80 -12.59
N GLY A 52 -2.62 14.07 -12.42
CA GLY A 52 -2.04 14.60 -11.18
C GLY A 52 -0.54 14.38 -10.99
N TYR A 53 0.10 13.62 -11.89
CA TYR A 53 1.54 13.47 -11.97
C TYR A 53 2.09 14.08 -13.27
N SER A 54 3.31 14.62 -13.21
CA SER A 54 3.97 15.32 -14.33
C SER A 54 4.49 14.39 -15.43
N GLU A 55 4.79 13.16 -15.07
CA GLU A 55 5.37 12.14 -15.95
C GLU A 55 4.34 11.68 -16.97
N GLY A 56 4.72 11.36 -18.20
CA GLY A 56 3.80 10.86 -19.23
C GLY A 56 2.85 11.90 -19.82
N SER A 57 2.59 11.80 -21.12
CA SER A 57 1.74 12.75 -21.85
C SER A 57 0.34 12.20 -22.15
N ILE A 58 0.18 10.88 -22.16
CA ILE A 58 -1.10 10.20 -22.33
C ILE A 58 -1.55 9.71 -20.96
N LYS A 59 -2.73 10.13 -20.54
CA LYS A 59 -3.32 9.83 -19.23
C LYS A 59 -4.60 9.02 -19.38
N ALA A 60 -4.79 8.03 -18.51
CA ALA A 60 -6.05 7.32 -18.38
C ALA A 60 -7.11 8.22 -17.74
N ASN A 61 -8.33 8.18 -18.26
CA ASN A 61 -9.47 8.90 -17.68
C ASN A 61 -9.99 8.17 -16.42
N THR A 62 -9.56 8.61 -15.24
CA THR A 62 -9.79 7.91 -13.96
C THR A 62 -10.53 8.79 -12.95
N PRO A 63 -11.80 9.14 -13.21
CA PRO A 63 -12.54 10.10 -12.38
C PRO A 63 -12.74 9.68 -10.92
N HIS A 64 -12.75 8.38 -10.59
CA HIS A 64 -12.90 7.91 -9.20
C HIS A 64 -11.59 8.01 -8.43
N LEU A 65 -10.48 7.58 -9.04
CA LEU A 65 -9.13 7.76 -8.49
C LEU A 65 -8.78 9.25 -8.37
N ASP A 66 -9.12 10.07 -9.37
CA ASP A 66 -8.94 11.52 -9.32
C ASP A 66 -9.71 12.14 -8.15
N ARG A 67 -10.93 11.66 -7.86
CA ARG A 67 -11.72 12.12 -6.72
C ARG A 67 -11.05 11.74 -5.40
N LEU A 68 -10.64 10.48 -5.24
CA LEU A 68 -9.92 10.01 -4.05
C LEU A 68 -8.67 10.86 -3.83
N ARG A 69 -7.81 11.01 -4.85
CA ARG A 69 -6.60 11.84 -4.78
C ARG A 69 -6.91 13.29 -4.38
N ASN A 70 -7.89 13.93 -5.03
CA ASN A 70 -8.22 15.34 -4.80
C ASN A 70 -8.89 15.59 -3.44
N SER A 71 -9.42 14.55 -2.80
CA SER A 71 -10.06 14.62 -1.47
C SER A 71 -9.13 14.22 -0.32
N GLY A 72 -7.86 13.93 -0.61
CA GLY A 72 -6.91 13.40 0.36
C GLY A 72 -5.48 13.85 0.12
N ILE A 73 -4.54 13.01 0.52
CA ILE A 73 -3.10 13.30 0.49
C ILE A 73 -2.43 12.40 -0.54
N THR A 74 -1.61 12.99 -1.40
CA THR A 74 -0.65 12.27 -2.26
C THR A 74 0.73 12.24 -1.61
N PHE A 75 1.35 11.07 -1.52
CA PHE A 75 2.74 10.95 -1.07
C PHE A 75 3.65 10.83 -2.30
N ASN A 76 4.51 11.83 -2.51
CA ASN A 76 5.33 11.92 -3.73
C ASN A 76 6.55 10.99 -3.72
N ASN A 77 6.95 10.51 -2.54
CA ASN A 77 8.13 9.69 -2.32
C ASN A 77 7.75 8.34 -1.69
N PHE A 78 6.82 7.63 -2.31
CA PHE A 78 6.41 6.27 -1.89
C PHE A 78 7.18 5.22 -2.69
N TRP A 79 8.05 4.48 -1.99
CA TRP A 79 8.89 3.45 -2.59
C TRP A 79 8.36 2.04 -2.35
N THR A 80 8.25 1.30 -3.45
CA THR A 80 8.03 -0.14 -3.49
C THR A 80 9.33 -0.86 -3.89
N ASN A 81 9.27 -2.18 -4.08
CA ASN A 81 10.28 -2.87 -4.87
C ASN A 81 9.99 -2.71 -6.37
N SER A 82 10.93 -3.07 -7.22
CA SER A 82 10.82 -2.87 -8.68
C SER A 82 9.89 -3.87 -9.38
N VAL A 83 9.41 -4.88 -8.64
CA VAL A 83 8.54 -5.96 -9.12
C VAL A 83 7.54 -6.39 -8.04
N CYS A 84 6.47 -7.03 -8.47
CA CYS A 84 5.25 -7.27 -7.69
C CYS A 84 5.40 -8.14 -6.43
N SER A 85 6.02 -9.33 -6.48
CA SER A 85 6.08 -10.24 -5.32
C SER A 85 6.80 -9.62 -4.11
N PRO A 86 8.00 -9.04 -4.23
CA PRO A 86 8.69 -8.41 -3.11
C PRO A 86 7.88 -7.25 -2.51
N THR A 87 7.20 -6.42 -3.30
CA THR A 87 6.31 -5.37 -2.77
C THR A 87 5.12 -5.95 -2.00
N ARG A 88 4.53 -7.05 -2.46
CA ARG A 88 3.43 -7.69 -1.74
C ARG A 88 3.91 -8.28 -0.43
N ALA A 89 5.11 -8.87 -0.41
CA ALA A 89 5.73 -9.39 0.81
C ALA A 89 6.05 -8.29 1.84
N THR A 90 6.53 -7.12 1.40
CA THR A 90 6.80 -5.99 2.31
C THR A 90 5.54 -5.48 2.99
N ILE A 91 4.44 -5.35 2.25
CA ILE A 91 3.13 -4.94 2.81
C ILE A 91 2.60 -6.01 3.77
N LEU A 92 2.71 -7.29 3.39
CA LEU A 92 2.19 -8.41 4.18
C LEU A 92 2.91 -8.56 5.52
N THR A 93 4.22 -8.29 5.58
CA THR A 93 5.06 -8.65 6.74
C THR A 93 5.69 -7.45 7.47
N GLY A 94 5.70 -6.27 6.85
CA GLY A 94 6.43 -5.11 7.36
C GLY A 94 7.95 -5.24 7.25
N LYS A 95 8.46 -6.25 6.55
CA LYS A 95 9.90 -6.56 6.41
C LYS A 95 10.41 -6.30 5.00
N TYR A 96 11.68 -5.95 4.86
CA TYR A 96 12.36 -5.96 3.56
C TYR A 96 12.53 -7.39 3.00
N GLY A 97 12.75 -7.48 1.68
CA GLY A 97 12.93 -8.75 0.97
C GLY A 97 14.13 -9.56 1.48
N TYR A 98 15.18 -8.87 1.94
CA TYR A 98 16.37 -9.44 2.57
C TYR A 98 16.01 -10.33 3.76
N SER A 99 15.03 -9.89 4.57
CA SER A 99 14.59 -10.59 5.77
C SER A 99 13.60 -11.71 5.48
N THR A 100 12.72 -11.53 4.49
CA THR A 100 11.67 -12.52 4.15
C THR A 100 12.15 -13.59 3.17
N GLY A 101 13.22 -13.31 2.42
CA GLY A 101 13.67 -14.14 1.30
C GLY A 101 12.92 -13.90 -0.01
N VAL A 102 11.85 -13.09 -0.02
CA VAL A 102 11.08 -12.78 -1.23
C VAL A 102 11.70 -11.56 -1.92
N LYS A 103 12.53 -11.79 -2.93
CA LYS A 103 13.31 -10.75 -3.64
C LYS A 103 13.06 -10.72 -5.14
N SER A 104 12.33 -11.70 -5.67
CA SER A 104 11.91 -11.77 -7.07
C SER A 104 10.56 -12.49 -7.24
N PRO A 105 9.90 -12.34 -8.41
CA PRO A 105 8.76 -13.17 -8.75
C PRO A 105 9.12 -14.65 -8.79
N GLY A 106 8.33 -15.48 -8.11
CA GLY A 106 8.55 -16.94 -8.04
C GLY A 106 9.12 -17.41 -6.70
N ASP A 107 9.64 -16.48 -5.88
CA ASP A 107 9.95 -16.75 -4.48
C ASP A 107 8.66 -17.04 -3.69
N GLU A 108 8.75 -17.93 -2.71
CA GLU A 108 7.64 -18.29 -1.81
C GLU A 108 7.84 -17.60 -0.47
N ILE A 109 6.80 -16.92 0.04
CA ILE A 109 6.84 -16.37 1.39
C ILE A 109 6.81 -17.51 2.40
N SER A 110 7.61 -17.41 3.46
CA SER A 110 7.58 -18.42 4.53
C SER A 110 6.21 -18.41 5.23
N PRO A 111 5.53 -19.57 5.41
CA PRO A 111 4.26 -19.64 6.12
C PRO A 111 4.38 -19.30 7.61
N ASN A 112 5.61 -19.22 8.15
CA ASN A 112 5.86 -18.81 9.53
C ASN A 112 5.92 -17.29 9.70
N GLU A 113 5.89 -16.52 8.61
CA GLU A 113 5.78 -15.06 8.69
C GLU A 113 4.44 -14.65 9.29
N ILE A 114 4.44 -13.58 10.07
CA ILE A 114 3.21 -12.99 10.59
C ILE A 114 2.66 -12.06 9.52
N SER A 115 1.53 -12.45 8.92
CA SER A 115 0.81 -11.57 8.00
C SER A 115 0.19 -10.38 8.73
N LEU A 116 -0.02 -9.28 8.01
CA LEU A 116 -0.74 -8.10 8.50
C LEU A 116 -2.13 -8.46 9.02
N GLN A 117 -2.84 -9.35 8.32
CA GLN A 117 -4.16 -9.83 8.69
C GLN A 117 -4.11 -10.59 10.02
N ARG A 118 -3.16 -11.50 10.17
CA ARG A 118 -2.94 -12.21 11.43
C ARG A 118 -2.57 -11.25 12.56
N TYR A 119 -1.70 -10.27 12.29
CA TYR A 119 -1.31 -9.26 13.27
C TYR A 119 -2.50 -8.42 13.73
N ILE A 120 -3.37 -8.00 12.81
CA ILE A 120 -4.63 -7.30 13.12
C ILE A 120 -5.56 -8.20 13.93
N ASN A 121 -5.75 -9.44 13.50
CA ASN A 121 -6.63 -10.39 14.18
C ASN A 121 -6.17 -10.70 15.60
N GLU A 122 -4.87 -10.91 15.83
CA GLU A 122 -4.31 -11.14 17.17
C GLU A 122 -4.35 -9.86 18.01
N GLY A 123 -3.96 -8.72 17.46
CA GLY A 123 -3.89 -7.43 18.18
C GLY A 123 -5.23 -6.80 18.52
N THR A 124 -6.29 -7.15 17.77
CA THR A 124 -7.67 -6.67 18.02
C THR A 124 -8.57 -7.73 18.66
N GLU A 125 -8.02 -8.87 19.07
CA GLU A 125 -8.80 -10.01 19.60
C GLU A 125 -9.93 -10.45 18.65
N SER A 126 -9.63 -10.47 17.34
CA SER A 126 -10.55 -10.79 16.25
C SER A 126 -11.77 -9.87 16.16
N SER A 127 -11.65 -8.62 16.63
CA SER A 127 -12.71 -7.62 16.49
C SER A 127 -12.78 -7.03 15.07
N TYR A 128 -11.72 -7.16 14.28
CA TYR A 128 -11.71 -6.85 12.85
C TYR A 128 -12.04 -8.09 12.00
N ALA A 129 -12.63 -7.87 10.83
CA ALA A 129 -12.66 -8.85 9.75
C ALA A 129 -11.59 -8.50 8.71
N THR A 130 -10.89 -9.50 8.18
CA THR A 130 -9.83 -9.26 7.19
C THR A 130 -10.04 -10.04 5.90
N ALA A 131 -9.75 -9.43 4.76
CA ALA A 131 -9.79 -10.11 3.48
C ALA A 131 -8.69 -9.65 2.53
N ILE A 132 -8.31 -10.57 1.64
CA ILE A 132 -7.57 -10.25 0.42
C ILE A 132 -8.38 -10.74 -0.77
N VAL A 133 -8.73 -9.84 -1.66
CA VAL A 133 -9.38 -10.19 -2.94
C VAL A 133 -8.46 -9.82 -4.08
N GLY A 134 -8.09 -10.79 -4.91
CA GLY A 134 -7.29 -10.58 -6.12
C GLY A 134 -5.91 -11.23 -6.10
N LYS A 135 -4.91 -10.56 -6.66
CA LYS A 135 -3.56 -11.13 -6.86
C LYS A 135 -2.80 -11.31 -5.54
N TRP A 136 -2.46 -12.55 -5.22
CA TRP A 136 -1.61 -12.93 -4.09
C TRP A 136 -0.11 -12.88 -4.46
N HIS A 137 0.31 -13.74 -5.38
CA HIS A 137 1.67 -13.82 -5.93
C HIS A 137 2.81 -14.04 -4.90
N LEU A 138 2.52 -14.76 -3.81
CA LEU A 138 3.50 -15.12 -2.77
C LEU A 138 3.59 -16.63 -2.51
N SER A 139 2.85 -17.47 -3.26
CA SER A 139 2.85 -18.93 -3.10
C SER A 139 3.97 -19.64 -3.91
N GLY A 140 4.99 -18.91 -4.32
CA GLY A 140 6.06 -19.40 -5.19
C GLY A 140 5.58 -19.95 -6.53
N THR A 141 6.43 -20.75 -7.18
CA THR A 141 6.10 -21.39 -8.48
C THR A 141 5.21 -22.63 -8.35
N ASN A 142 5.18 -23.25 -7.17
CA ASN A 142 4.40 -24.47 -6.93
C ASN A 142 2.95 -24.17 -6.51
N GLY A 143 2.67 -22.97 -5.99
CA GLY A 143 1.31 -22.56 -5.63
C GLY A 143 0.71 -23.31 -4.43
N ASN A 144 1.55 -23.86 -3.55
CA ASN A 144 1.09 -24.74 -2.46
C ASN A 144 0.70 -23.99 -1.18
N LEU A 145 1.14 -22.75 -1.03
CA LEU A 145 0.79 -21.92 0.12
C LEU A 145 -0.57 -21.29 -0.09
N ASN A 146 -1.54 -21.61 0.76
CA ASN A 146 -2.82 -20.91 0.79
C ASN A 146 -2.70 -19.67 1.68
N PRO A 147 -3.15 -18.48 1.24
CA PRO A 147 -3.13 -17.26 2.04
C PRO A 147 -3.77 -17.42 3.43
N GLU A 148 -4.83 -18.20 3.52
CA GLU A 148 -5.58 -18.49 4.75
C GLU A 148 -4.71 -19.21 5.81
N ASP A 149 -3.74 -20.02 5.38
CA ASP A 149 -2.76 -20.66 6.28
C ASP A 149 -1.87 -19.63 7.00
N MET A 150 -1.80 -18.40 6.49
CA MET A 150 -1.09 -17.28 7.10
C MET A 150 -1.99 -16.38 7.99
N GLY A 151 -3.24 -16.78 8.24
CA GLY A 151 -4.16 -16.07 9.13
C GLY A 151 -4.99 -14.97 8.46
N ILE A 152 -5.20 -15.08 7.15
CA ILE A 152 -6.14 -14.26 6.38
C ILE A 152 -7.54 -14.88 6.53
N ASP A 153 -8.55 -14.13 6.98
CA ASP A 153 -9.87 -14.73 7.26
C ASP A 153 -10.62 -15.14 5.98
N TYR A 154 -10.47 -14.37 4.90
CA TYR A 154 -11.04 -14.67 3.59
C TYR A 154 -10.06 -14.31 2.47
N TYR A 155 -9.86 -15.25 1.55
CA TYR A 155 -9.11 -15.00 0.34
C TYR A 155 -9.85 -15.52 -0.90
N ALA A 156 -9.88 -14.67 -1.94
CA ALA A 156 -10.33 -15.07 -3.25
C ALA A 156 -9.54 -14.34 -4.34
N GLY A 157 -8.87 -15.08 -5.25
CA GLY A 157 -8.18 -14.47 -6.37
C GLY A 157 -7.13 -15.37 -7.04
N LEU A 158 -5.95 -14.80 -7.32
CA LEU A 158 -4.89 -15.45 -8.10
C LEU A 158 -3.68 -15.78 -7.23
N TYR A 159 -3.33 -17.07 -7.12
CA TYR A 159 -2.03 -17.45 -6.58
C TYR A 159 -0.88 -17.02 -7.50
N SER A 160 -1.10 -17.07 -8.81
CA SER A 160 -0.09 -16.73 -9.82
C SER A 160 0.11 -15.21 -9.97
N GLY A 161 1.25 -14.86 -10.54
CA GLY A 161 1.63 -13.48 -10.81
C GLY A 161 0.89 -12.78 -11.94
N ALA A 162 0.24 -13.55 -12.80
CA ALA A 162 -0.50 -13.05 -13.93
C ALA A 162 -1.58 -14.06 -14.35
N VAL A 163 -2.51 -13.57 -15.16
CA VAL A 163 -3.42 -14.41 -15.95
C VAL A 163 -2.86 -14.55 -17.36
N THR A 164 -3.18 -15.65 -18.03
CA THR A 164 -2.91 -15.79 -19.47
C THR A 164 -4.00 -15.13 -20.33
N ASP A 165 -5.20 -14.96 -19.75
CA ASP A 165 -6.38 -14.41 -20.41
C ASP A 165 -7.30 -13.81 -19.32
N TYR A 166 -7.74 -12.57 -19.53
CA TYR A 166 -8.62 -11.84 -18.61
C TYR A 166 -10.09 -12.32 -18.62
N TYR A 167 -10.45 -13.25 -19.51
CA TYR A 167 -11.80 -13.81 -19.64
C TYR A 167 -11.82 -15.34 -19.49
N ASN A 168 -10.68 -15.93 -19.11
CA ASN A 168 -10.56 -17.37 -18.98
C ASN A 168 -9.38 -17.68 -18.05
N TRP A 169 -9.62 -17.66 -16.75
CA TRP A 169 -8.58 -17.68 -15.71
C TRP A 169 -8.95 -18.62 -14.57
N SER A 170 -8.03 -18.84 -13.64
CA SER A 170 -8.23 -19.72 -12.48
C SER A 170 -8.48 -18.86 -11.26
N LEU A 171 -9.69 -18.91 -10.71
CA LEU A 171 -10.03 -18.30 -9.43
C LEU A 171 -9.74 -19.32 -8.32
N THR A 172 -8.96 -18.94 -7.32
CA THR A 172 -8.85 -19.70 -6.07
C THR A 172 -9.61 -18.96 -4.98
N GLU A 173 -10.51 -19.65 -4.30
CA GLU A 173 -11.29 -19.12 -3.17
C GLU A 173 -11.35 -20.20 -2.09
N ASP A 174 -11.01 -19.84 -0.84
CA ASP A 174 -10.92 -20.76 0.30
C ASP A 174 -10.09 -22.04 -0.01
N GLY A 175 -8.94 -21.84 -0.66
CA GLY A 175 -8.05 -22.92 -1.12
C GLY A 175 -8.56 -23.78 -2.28
N VAL A 176 -9.73 -23.47 -2.86
CA VAL A 176 -10.33 -24.23 -3.97
C VAL A 176 -10.20 -23.47 -5.29
N ALA A 177 -9.46 -24.07 -6.23
CA ALA A 177 -9.33 -23.54 -7.58
C ALA A 177 -10.51 -23.93 -8.47
N SER A 178 -11.05 -22.96 -9.21
CA SER A 178 -12.11 -23.13 -10.19
C SER A 178 -11.84 -22.30 -11.44
N ARG A 179 -12.48 -22.67 -12.56
CA ARG A 179 -12.38 -21.91 -13.81
C ARG A 179 -13.37 -20.76 -13.80
N GLU A 180 -12.88 -19.55 -14.06
CA GLU A 180 -13.70 -18.34 -14.17
C GLU A 180 -13.61 -17.74 -15.57
N THR A 181 -14.75 -17.27 -16.08
CA THR A 181 -14.91 -16.67 -17.41
C THR A 181 -15.35 -15.21 -17.37
N ASP A 182 -15.79 -14.72 -16.22
CA ASP A 182 -16.03 -13.30 -16.02
C ASP A 182 -14.72 -12.51 -16.15
N TYR A 183 -14.83 -11.25 -16.58
CA TYR A 183 -13.68 -10.36 -16.68
C TYR A 183 -13.01 -10.22 -15.30
N VAL A 184 -11.72 -10.52 -15.19
CA VAL A 184 -11.01 -10.61 -13.88
C VAL A 184 -11.28 -9.39 -12.98
N THR A 185 -11.12 -8.17 -13.52
CA THR A 185 -11.31 -6.92 -12.78
C THR A 185 -12.76 -6.76 -12.29
N THR A 186 -13.75 -7.18 -13.09
CA THR A 186 -15.15 -7.21 -12.67
C THR A 186 -15.34 -8.22 -11.54
N LYS A 187 -14.81 -9.44 -11.68
CA LYS A 187 -15.00 -10.50 -10.69
C LYS A 187 -14.40 -10.17 -9.34
N PHE A 188 -13.18 -9.62 -9.29
CA PHE A 188 -12.58 -9.17 -8.02
C PHE A 188 -13.44 -8.11 -7.34
N THR A 189 -14.07 -7.24 -8.12
CA THR A 189 -14.95 -6.19 -7.58
C THR A 189 -16.26 -6.77 -7.09
N ASP A 190 -16.83 -7.76 -7.78
CA ASP A 190 -18.03 -8.47 -7.31
C ASP A 190 -17.77 -9.18 -5.97
N LEU A 191 -16.66 -9.93 -5.88
CA LEU A 191 -16.24 -10.59 -4.64
C LEU A 191 -16.00 -9.59 -3.49
N ALA A 192 -15.39 -8.45 -3.79
CA ALA A 192 -15.17 -7.38 -2.81
C ALA A 192 -16.50 -6.77 -2.32
N ILE A 193 -17.44 -6.47 -3.23
CA ILE A 193 -18.77 -5.94 -2.88
C ILE A 193 -19.52 -6.95 -2.01
N ASP A 194 -19.57 -8.21 -2.44
CA ASP A 194 -20.24 -9.27 -1.71
C ASP A 194 -19.66 -9.43 -0.30
N TRP A 195 -18.32 -9.46 -0.19
CA TRP A 195 -17.64 -9.58 1.10
C TRP A 195 -17.90 -8.37 2.01
N VAL A 196 -17.73 -7.14 1.51
CA VAL A 196 -17.94 -5.92 2.30
C VAL A 196 -19.38 -5.84 2.80
N SER A 197 -20.37 -6.14 1.95
CA SER A 197 -21.79 -6.09 2.32
C SER A 197 -22.19 -7.09 3.40
N ALA A 198 -21.40 -8.15 3.60
CA ALA A 198 -21.63 -9.17 4.61
C ALA A 198 -21.02 -8.81 5.98
N GLN A 199 -20.25 -7.73 6.08
CA GLN A 199 -19.55 -7.39 7.31
C GLN A 199 -20.46 -6.74 8.35
N THR A 200 -20.27 -7.15 9.60
CA THR A 200 -20.91 -6.54 10.79
C THR A 200 -19.87 -6.01 11.80
N LYS A 201 -18.59 -6.25 11.49
CA LYS A 201 -17.41 -5.78 12.20
C LYS A 201 -16.75 -4.68 11.37
N PRO A 202 -15.94 -3.81 11.99
CA PRO A 202 -14.98 -3.04 11.21
C PRO A 202 -14.09 -4.00 10.41
N TRP A 203 -13.70 -3.59 9.20
CA TRP A 203 -13.04 -4.48 8.27
C TRP A 203 -11.77 -3.89 7.66
N PHE A 204 -10.84 -4.77 7.30
CA PHE A 204 -9.70 -4.46 6.45
C PHE A 204 -9.77 -5.30 5.17
N LEU A 205 -9.99 -4.63 4.03
CA LEU A 205 -9.96 -5.24 2.71
C LEU A 205 -8.70 -4.82 1.95
N TRP A 206 -7.90 -5.80 1.56
CA TRP A 206 -6.87 -5.62 0.54
C TRP A 206 -7.41 -6.09 -0.81
N LEU A 207 -7.79 -5.13 -1.65
CA LEU A 207 -8.23 -5.36 -3.03
C LEU A 207 -7.05 -5.23 -4.00
N ALA A 208 -6.60 -6.38 -4.49
CA ALA A 208 -5.42 -6.53 -5.32
C ALA A 208 -5.75 -6.79 -6.78
N TYR A 209 -6.02 -5.73 -7.54
CA TYR A 209 -6.19 -5.86 -8.98
C TYR A 209 -4.89 -6.37 -9.63
N ASN A 210 -5.04 -7.27 -10.59
CA ASN A 210 -3.98 -7.62 -11.54
C ASN A 210 -3.97 -6.65 -12.75
N ALA A 211 -4.96 -5.77 -12.88
CA ALA A 211 -4.92 -4.70 -13.86
C ALA A 211 -3.99 -3.56 -13.37
N PRO A 212 -3.28 -2.86 -14.28
CA PRO A 212 -3.22 -3.05 -15.73
C PRO A 212 -2.14 -4.02 -16.26
N HIS A 213 -1.62 -4.95 -15.47
CA HIS A 213 -0.59 -5.91 -15.87
C HIS A 213 -0.92 -6.69 -17.15
N SER A 214 0.15 -7.06 -17.87
CA SER A 214 0.08 -7.89 -19.07
C SER A 214 -0.59 -9.28 -18.81
N PRO A 215 -1.16 -9.95 -19.82
CA PRO A 215 -1.27 -9.51 -21.22
C PRO A 215 -2.15 -8.27 -21.35
N PHE A 216 -1.69 -7.31 -22.16
CA PHE A 216 -2.56 -6.21 -22.55
C PHE A 216 -3.72 -6.79 -23.37
N HIS A 217 -4.91 -6.31 -23.07
CA HIS A 217 -6.16 -6.84 -23.60
C HIS A 217 -7.13 -5.69 -23.79
N LEU A 218 -8.24 -5.92 -24.50
CA LEU A 218 -9.34 -4.98 -24.58
C LEU A 218 -10.34 -5.26 -23.45
N PRO A 219 -10.51 -4.35 -22.47
CA PRO A 219 -11.57 -4.47 -21.47
C PRO A 219 -12.96 -4.26 -22.09
N PRO A 220 -14.05 -4.51 -21.35
CA PRO A 220 -15.40 -4.23 -21.81
C PRO A 220 -15.58 -2.76 -22.21
N ALA A 221 -16.18 -2.51 -23.38
CA ALA A 221 -16.28 -1.18 -23.98
C ALA A 221 -17.04 -0.14 -23.12
N SER A 222 -17.88 -0.59 -22.18
CA SER A 222 -18.57 0.30 -21.24
C SER A 222 -17.69 0.83 -20.11
N MET A 223 -16.48 0.28 -19.95
CA MET A 223 -15.59 0.57 -18.83
C MET A 223 -14.41 1.46 -19.23
N HIS A 224 -14.30 1.85 -20.51
CA HIS A 224 -13.22 2.71 -20.98
C HIS A 224 -13.67 3.66 -22.10
N SER A 225 -12.86 4.70 -22.31
CA SER A 225 -13.09 5.82 -23.22
C SER A 225 -12.10 5.85 -24.39
N GLN A 226 -11.21 4.85 -24.50
CA GLN A 226 -10.19 4.70 -25.56
C GLN A 226 -10.74 4.48 -26.99
N GLY A 227 -12.07 4.51 -27.16
CA GLY A 227 -12.74 4.34 -28.44
C GLY A 227 -12.77 2.90 -28.94
N ASN A 228 -13.04 2.74 -30.24
CA ASN A 228 -13.09 1.43 -30.88
C ASN A 228 -11.67 0.94 -31.18
N LEU A 229 -11.14 0.09 -30.30
CA LEU A 229 -9.87 -0.59 -30.49
C LEU A 229 -10.07 -1.96 -31.15
N PRO A 230 -9.15 -2.40 -32.04
CA PRO A 230 -9.15 -3.78 -32.54
C PRO A 230 -9.03 -4.81 -31.42
N THR A 231 -9.49 -6.03 -31.66
CA THR A 231 -9.48 -7.11 -30.64
C THR A 231 -8.37 -8.14 -30.86
N ASP A 232 -7.63 -8.06 -31.97
CA ASP A 232 -6.61 -9.03 -32.31
C ASP A 232 -5.27 -8.71 -31.65
N GLN A 233 -4.52 -9.76 -31.30
CA GLN A 233 -3.24 -9.62 -30.59
C GLN A 233 -2.21 -8.81 -31.38
N ALA A 234 -2.21 -8.91 -32.72
CA ALA A 234 -1.24 -8.18 -33.54
C ALA A 234 -1.45 -6.66 -33.45
N SER A 235 -2.70 -6.21 -33.39
CA SER A 235 -3.03 -4.80 -33.15
C SER A 235 -2.65 -4.33 -31.74
N ILE A 236 -2.82 -5.19 -30.72
CA ILE A 236 -2.41 -4.90 -29.33
C ILE A 236 -0.89 -4.76 -29.22
N ASP A 237 -0.14 -5.68 -29.82
CA ASP A 237 1.32 -5.69 -29.78
C ASP A 237 1.92 -4.53 -30.58
N ALA A 238 1.24 -4.11 -31.66
CA ALA A 238 1.69 -2.98 -32.47
C ALA A 238 1.56 -1.62 -31.75
N ASN A 239 0.59 -1.50 -30.83
CA ASN A 239 0.39 -0.29 -30.03
C ASN A 239 -0.33 -0.62 -28.71
N SER A 240 0.43 -0.99 -27.68
CA SER A 240 -0.12 -1.41 -26.39
C SER A 240 -0.69 -0.28 -25.53
N ILE A 241 -0.28 0.97 -25.76
CA ILE A 241 -0.64 2.11 -24.88
C ILE A 241 -2.15 2.28 -24.72
N PRO A 242 -2.99 2.30 -25.79
CA PRO A 242 -4.43 2.44 -25.62
C PRO A 242 -5.08 1.30 -24.82
N TYR A 243 -4.57 0.07 -24.93
CA TYR A 243 -5.09 -1.08 -24.18
C TYR A 243 -4.68 -1.03 -22.71
N TYR A 244 -3.45 -0.58 -22.43
CA TYR A 244 -3.00 -0.28 -21.08
C TYR A 244 -3.85 0.81 -20.42
N MET A 245 -4.09 1.92 -21.13
CA MET A 245 -4.99 2.99 -20.65
C MET A 245 -6.42 2.48 -20.46
N ALA A 246 -6.95 1.69 -21.39
CA ALA A 246 -8.29 1.11 -21.26
C ALA A 246 -8.40 0.22 -20.01
N SER A 247 -7.36 -0.56 -19.70
CA SER A 247 -7.31 -1.42 -18.51
C SER A 247 -7.31 -0.61 -17.21
N ILE A 248 -6.57 0.51 -17.18
CA ILE A 248 -6.59 1.45 -16.05
C ILE A 248 -7.98 2.09 -15.89
N GLU A 249 -8.60 2.53 -16.98
CA GLU A 249 -9.95 3.10 -16.95
C GLU A 249 -10.99 2.06 -16.50
N ALA A 250 -10.84 0.81 -16.93
CA ALA A 250 -11.71 -0.27 -16.49
C ALA A 250 -11.54 -0.56 -14.99
N MET A 251 -10.32 -0.52 -14.46
CA MET A 251 -10.07 -0.60 -13.02
C MET A 251 -10.72 0.57 -12.28
N ASP A 252 -10.57 1.82 -12.76
CA ASP A 252 -11.23 2.98 -12.14
C ASP A 252 -12.77 2.87 -12.15
N PHE A 253 -13.35 2.39 -13.26
CA PHE A 253 -14.78 2.11 -13.35
C PHE A 253 -15.23 1.12 -12.27
N GLN A 254 -14.44 0.07 -12.06
CA GLN A 254 -14.70 -0.96 -11.06
C GLN A 254 -14.53 -0.45 -9.62
N ILE A 255 -13.54 0.40 -9.38
CA ILE A 255 -13.37 1.09 -8.09
C ILE A 255 -14.59 1.97 -7.81
N GLY A 256 -15.08 2.73 -8.80
CA GLY A 256 -16.33 3.48 -8.67
C GLY A 256 -17.50 2.58 -8.27
N ARG A 257 -17.65 1.42 -8.94
CA ARG A 257 -18.70 0.45 -8.61
C ARG A 257 -18.58 -0.09 -7.18
N LEU A 258 -17.38 -0.40 -6.70
CA LEU A 258 -17.16 -0.81 -5.31
C LEU A 258 -17.63 0.28 -4.34
N LEU A 259 -17.11 1.50 -4.50
CA LEU A 259 -17.42 2.62 -3.61
C LEU A 259 -18.91 2.94 -3.59
N ASP A 260 -19.59 2.88 -4.74
CA ASP A 260 -21.03 3.10 -4.86
C ASP A 260 -21.88 1.99 -4.20
N ASN A 261 -21.30 0.84 -3.85
CA ASN A 261 -21.97 -0.26 -3.15
C ASN A 261 -21.58 -0.38 -1.67
N ILE A 262 -20.78 0.54 -1.14
CA ILE A 262 -20.54 0.68 0.29
C ILE A 262 -21.57 1.68 0.83
N ASP A 263 -22.28 1.33 1.91
CA ASP A 263 -23.24 2.23 2.56
C ASP A 263 -22.56 3.55 2.96
N ASP A 264 -23.27 4.68 2.83
CA ASP A 264 -22.70 6.03 3.03
C ASP A 264 -22.02 6.20 4.42
N ASP A 265 -22.62 5.63 5.47
CA ASP A 265 -22.08 5.67 6.84
C ASP A 265 -20.78 4.88 6.94
N ASP A 266 -20.71 3.70 6.31
CA ASP A 266 -19.51 2.85 6.27
C ASP A 266 -18.42 3.48 5.41
N LEU A 267 -18.76 4.05 4.26
CA LEU A 267 -17.82 4.72 3.36
C LEU A 267 -17.22 5.95 4.04
N THR A 268 -18.01 6.74 4.76
CA THR A 268 -17.54 7.87 5.56
C THR A 268 -16.60 7.42 6.68
N ASN A 269 -16.81 6.22 7.22
CA ASN A 269 -15.96 5.58 8.22
C ASN A 269 -14.81 4.74 7.61
N THR A 270 -14.54 4.85 6.30
CA THR A 270 -13.49 4.08 5.62
C THR A 270 -12.26 4.94 5.31
N ALA A 271 -11.07 4.49 5.71
CA ALA A 271 -9.79 5.00 5.20
C ALA A 271 -9.46 4.27 3.88
N VAL A 272 -9.35 5.01 2.78
CA VAL A 272 -9.09 4.45 1.44
C VAL A 272 -7.66 4.78 1.02
N ILE A 273 -6.85 3.74 0.80
CA ILE A 273 -5.45 3.80 0.37
C ILE A 273 -5.37 3.24 -1.05
N PHE A 274 -4.83 4.00 -1.99
CA PHE A 274 -4.53 3.53 -3.33
C PHE A 274 -3.03 3.56 -3.60
N ILE A 275 -2.50 2.46 -4.17
CA ILE A 275 -1.10 2.36 -4.60
C ILE A 275 -0.93 1.64 -5.94
N GLY A 276 0.17 1.90 -6.64
CA GLY A 276 0.78 0.94 -7.58
C GLY A 276 1.72 -0.02 -6.84
N ASP A 277 1.96 -1.24 -7.35
CA ASP A 277 2.89 -2.20 -6.71
C ASP A 277 4.34 -2.10 -7.20
N ASN A 278 4.54 -1.57 -8.40
CA ASN A 278 5.82 -1.24 -9.01
C ASN A 278 5.58 -0.29 -10.20
N GLY A 279 6.67 0.20 -10.78
CA GLY A 279 6.62 1.08 -11.96
C GLY A 279 5.92 0.50 -13.19
N THR A 280 5.70 1.34 -14.18
CA THR A 280 5.06 1.00 -15.45
C THR A 280 5.95 0.06 -16.29
N PRO A 281 5.41 -0.93 -17.01
CA PRO A 281 6.20 -1.82 -17.87
C PRO A 281 6.87 -1.06 -19.02
N ASN A 282 8.07 -1.49 -19.42
CA ASN A 282 8.86 -0.80 -20.44
C ASN A 282 8.17 -0.66 -21.81
N GLN A 283 7.17 -1.50 -22.11
CA GLN A 283 6.42 -1.47 -23.35
C GLN A 283 5.50 -0.25 -23.44
N VAL A 284 5.04 0.24 -22.29
CA VAL A 284 4.04 1.33 -22.18
C VAL A 284 4.51 2.50 -21.32
N SER A 285 5.72 2.41 -20.74
CA SER A 285 6.37 3.50 -20.02
C SER A 285 6.55 4.73 -20.91
N GLN A 286 6.26 5.91 -20.37
CA GLN A 286 6.33 7.18 -21.06
C GLN A 286 7.44 8.07 -20.50
N SER A 287 7.92 8.99 -21.34
CA SER A 287 8.85 10.07 -20.94
C SER A 287 8.29 10.84 -19.74
N PRO A 288 9.13 11.27 -18.78
CA PRO A 288 10.59 11.26 -18.79
C PRO A 288 11.24 9.90 -18.49
N TYR A 289 10.47 8.92 -18.01
CA TYR A 289 11.01 7.59 -17.80
C TYR A 289 11.36 6.93 -19.13
N GLY A 290 12.63 6.51 -19.26
CA GLY A 290 13.07 5.68 -20.36
C GLY A 290 12.68 4.22 -20.14
N ARG A 291 12.66 3.43 -21.23
CA ARG A 291 12.41 1.97 -21.17
C ARG A 291 13.36 1.18 -20.26
N ARG A 292 14.51 1.77 -19.90
CA ARG A 292 15.53 1.21 -19.00
C ARG A 292 15.45 1.77 -17.58
N ARG A 293 14.43 2.57 -17.26
CA ARG A 293 14.16 3.18 -15.96
C ARG A 293 12.70 2.98 -15.55
N ALA A 294 12.20 1.79 -15.83
CA ALA A 294 10.79 1.40 -15.71
C ALA A 294 10.67 0.20 -14.75
N LYS A 295 9.54 -0.49 -14.72
CA LYS A 295 9.37 -1.76 -13.98
C LYS A 295 10.59 -2.68 -14.12
N GLY A 296 11.00 -3.28 -13.00
CA GLY A 296 12.14 -4.20 -12.93
C GLY A 296 13.50 -3.51 -12.74
N THR A 297 13.53 -2.18 -12.58
CA THR A 297 14.77 -1.43 -12.36
C THR A 297 14.77 -0.72 -11.01
N MET A 298 15.95 -0.49 -10.43
CA MET A 298 16.10 0.29 -9.19
C MET A 298 15.94 1.80 -9.40
N TYR A 299 15.66 2.28 -10.61
CA TYR A 299 15.41 3.69 -10.91
C TYR A 299 14.03 4.17 -10.44
N GLN A 300 13.83 5.48 -10.33
CA GLN A 300 12.59 6.13 -9.87
C GLN A 300 11.36 5.61 -10.61
N GLY A 301 11.41 5.47 -11.94
CA GLY A 301 10.28 4.94 -12.71
C GLY A 301 10.01 3.45 -12.52
N GLY A 302 10.85 2.73 -11.78
CA GLY A 302 10.64 1.34 -11.36
C GLY A 302 10.10 1.18 -9.93
N ILE A 303 10.45 2.08 -9.01
CA ILE A 303 10.18 1.92 -7.56
C ILE A 303 9.38 3.05 -6.92
N ASN A 304 9.29 4.24 -7.51
CA ASN A 304 8.47 5.34 -6.99
C ASN A 304 7.14 5.36 -7.71
N VAL A 305 6.08 5.00 -7.00
CA VAL A 305 4.78 4.67 -7.58
C VAL A 305 3.69 5.57 -7.01
N PRO A 306 2.52 5.67 -7.67
CA PRO A 306 1.41 6.45 -7.14
C PRO A 306 1.03 5.97 -5.75
N MET A 307 0.82 6.92 -4.83
CA MET A 307 0.21 6.66 -3.53
C MET A 307 -0.67 7.86 -3.15
N PHE A 308 -1.93 7.59 -2.83
CA PHE A 308 -2.79 8.58 -2.19
C PHE A 308 -3.76 7.94 -1.21
N ILE A 309 -4.11 8.71 -0.18
CA ILE A 309 -4.98 8.28 0.92
C ILE A 309 -6.07 9.32 1.14
N SER A 310 -7.31 8.86 1.29
CA SER A 310 -8.48 9.70 1.55
C SER A 310 -9.46 9.00 2.51
N GLY A 311 -10.53 9.70 2.90
CA GLY A 311 -11.55 9.16 3.79
C GLY A 311 -11.23 9.33 5.28
N TYR A 312 -11.66 8.37 6.10
CA TYR A 312 -11.57 8.46 7.55
C TYR A 312 -10.14 8.73 8.05
N GLY A 313 -10.00 9.63 9.02
CA GLY A 313 -8.72 9.98 9.65
C GLY A 313 -7.81 10.89 8.82
N VAL A 314 -8.17 11.19 7.56
CA VAL A 314 -7.42 12.10 6.69
C VAL A 314 -7.94 13.53 6.86
N ASN A 315 -7.18 14.36 7.57
CA ASN A 315 -7.59 15.72 7.96
C ASN A 315 -6.91 16.82 7.16
N ARG A 316 -6.19 16.47 6.08
CA ARG A 316 -5.59 17.43 5.16
C ARG A 316 -5.71 16.95 3.72
N ILE A 317 -5.59 17.91 2.80
CA ILE A 317 -5.63 17.70 1.35
C ILE A 317 -4.34 18.25 0.74
N GLY A 318 -3.81 17.59 -0.28
CA GLY A 318 -2.65 18.07 -1.03
C GLY A 318 -1.58 16.99 -1.17
N SER A 319 -0.31 17.39 -1.11
CA SER A 319 0.81 16.47 -1.23
C SER A 319 1.76 16.52 -0.04
N ASP A 320 2.52 15.45 0.12
CA ASP A 320 3.58 15.31 1.11
C ASP A 320 4.83 14.67 0.49
N ASN A 321 5.99 15.09 0.98
CA ASN A 321 7.30 14.65 0.49
C ASN A 321 8.03 13.74 1.47
N ALA A 322 7.42 13.36 2.59
CA ALA A 322 7.96 12.34 3.48
C ALA A 322 8.32 11.08 2.67
N LEU A 323 9.51 10.53 2.95
CA LEU A 323 9.90 9.24 2.39
C LEU A 323 9.01 8.17 3.02
N ILE A 324 8.24 7.43 2.22
CA ILE A 324 7.42 6.31 2.68
C ILE A 324 7.89 5.05 1.97
N ASN A 325 7.93 3.93 2.68
CA ASN A 325 8.20 2.62 2.08
C ASN A 325 6.94 1.74 2.10
N SER A 326 6.81 0.84 1.13
CA SER A 326 5.77 -0.20 1.14
C SER A 326 5.70 -1.01 2.44
N THR A 327 6.82 -1.21 3.16
CA THR A 327 6.81 -1.83 4.50
C THR A 327 5.96 -1.04 5.50
N ASP A 328 5.96 0.29 5.42
CA ASP A 328 5.27 1.20 6.36
C ASP A 328 3.73 1.05 6.31
N LEU A 329 3.18 0.45 5.25
CA LEU A 329 1.75 0.12 5.17
C LEU A 329 1.33 -0.88 6.25
N PHE A 330 2.22 -1.81 6.65
CA PHE A 330 1.92 -2.79 7.70
C PHE A 330 1.51 -2.12 9.02
N THR A 331 2.41 -1.33 9.60
CA THR A 331 2.16 -0.68 10.90
C THR A 331 1.11 0.40 10.81
N THR A 332 1.03 1.11 9.68
CA THR A 332 0.02 2.15 9.50
C THR A 332 -1.39 1.56 9.43
N ILE A 333 -1.60 0.47 8.69
CA ILE A 333 -2.90 -0.21 8.62
C ILE A 333 -3.24 -0.85 9.98
N ALA A 334 -2.28 -1.49 10.64
CA ALA A 334 -2.48 -2.03 11.99
C ALA A 334 -2.88 -0.93 12.99
N SER A 335 -2.26 0.24 12.90
CA SER A 335 -2.60 1.40 13.74
C SER A 335 -3.98 1.97 13.44
N LEU A 336 -4.37 2.06 12.16
CA LEU A 336 -5.73 2.43 11.76
C LEU A 336 -6.76 1.43 12.29
N ALA A 337 -6.39 0.15 12.42
CA ALA A 337 -7.23 -0.89 13.02
C ALA A 337 -7.30 -0.83 14.56
N GLY A 338 -6.67 0.18 15.18
CA GLY A 338 -6.71 0.42 16.62
C GLY A 338 -5.58 -0.23 17.43
N ILE A 339 -4.56 -0.79 16.77
CA ILE A 339 -3.38 -1.33 17.46
C ILE A 339 -2.40 -0.19 17.78
N ASP A 340 -2.00 -0.06 19.04
CA ASP A 340 -0.98 0.92 19.45
C ASP A 340 0.42 0.44 19.04
N VAL A 341 0.84 0.81 17.83
CA VAL A 341 2.14 0.43 17.24
C VAL A 341 2.76 1.60 16.49
N GLU A 342 4.00 1.96 16.87
CA GLU A 342 4.80 2.98 16.17
C GLU A 342 5.72 2.34 15.10
N THR A 343 6.31 1.19 15.42
CA THR A 343 7.21 0.44 14.53
C THR A 343 7.04 -1.06 14.71
N TYR A 344 7.18 -1.83 13.64
CA TYR A 344 7.21 -3.28 13.65
C TYR A 344 8.13 -3.75 12.52
N GLU A 345 9.17 -4.51 12.86
CA GLU A 345 10.20 -4.92 11.89
C GLU A 345 10.81 -3.70 11.15
N ASP A 346 10.71 -3.63 9.82
CA ASP A 346 11.20 -2.53 8.99
C ASP A 346 10.11 -1.46 8.68
N SER A 347 8.93 -1.60 9.30
CA SER A 347 7.75 -0.77 9.11
C SER A 347 7.63 0.32 10.18
N LYS A 348 7.25 1.52 9.76
CA LYS A 348 6.96 2.65 10.65
C LYS A 348 5.57 3.25 10.37
N ASN A 349 4.84 3.57 11.43
CA ASN A 349 3.49 4.11 11.35
C ASN A 349 3.49 5.57 10.88
N PHE A 350 3.01 5.81 9.66
CA PHE A 350 2.90 7.16 9.08
C PHE A 350 1.52 7.80 9.27
N SER A 351 0.57 7.17 9.96
CA SER A 351 -0.77 7.74 10.19
C SER A 351 -0.78 9.17 10.79
N PRO A 352 0.20 9.63 11.60
CA PRO A 352 0.24 11.03 12.03
C PRO A 352 0.36 12.01 10.85
N LEU A 353 0.97 11.60 9.73
CA LEU A 353 1.06 12.39 8.51
C LEU A 353 -0.31 12.66 7.88
N LEU A 354 -1.34 11.88 8.23
CA LEU A 354 -2.69 12.09 7.70
C LEU A 354 -3.37 13.35 8.29
N SER A 355 -2.87 13.85 9.42
CA SER A 355 -3.40 15.05 10.09
C SER A 355 -2.43 16.22 10.14
N SER A 356 -1.13 15.98 10.05
CA SER A 356 -0.13 17.05 10.08
C SER A 356 1.09 16.67 9.25
N PRO A 357 1.57 17.56 8.36
CA PRO A 357 2.82 17.29 7.63
C PRO A 357 3.97 17.17 8.64
N ASN A 358 4.90 16.26 8.34
CA ASN A 358 6.14 16.13 9.09
C ASN A 358 7.26 15.78 8.10
N ASP A 359 8.11 16.77 7.83
CA ASP A 359 9.22 16.65 6.90
C ASP A 359 10.29 15.64 7.34
N VAL A 360 10.26 15.15 8.59
CA VAL A 360 11.25 14.21 9.16
C VAL A 360 10.59 12.93 9.66
N PHE A 361 9.76 12.29 8.84
CA PHE A 361 9.18 10.99 9.16
C PHE A 361 10.25 9.87 9.23
N ARG A 362 11.06 9.71 8.18
CA ARG A 362 12.22 8.79 8.16
C ARG A 362 13.35 9.38 7.33
N GLY A 363 14.59 9.07 7.69
CA GLY A 363 15.79 9.63 7.03
C GLY A 363 16.22 8.89 5.77
N PHE A 364 15.64 7.72 5.48
CA PHE A 364 15.93 6.96 4.28
C PHE A 364 14.78 6.05 3.84
N THR A 365 14.82 5.62 2.58
CA THR A 365 14.01 4.51 2.07
C THR A 365 14.86 3.57 1.21
N TYR A 366 14.42 2.33 1.08
CA TYR A 366 15.20 1.20 0.55
C TYR A 366 14.36 0.34 -0.39
N ALA A 367 14.99 -0.21 -1.42
CA ALA A 367 14.40 -1.21 -2.31
C ALA A 367 15.48 -2.17 -2.78
N GLU A 368 15.08 -3.38 -3.17
CA GLU A 368 15.99 -4.39 -3.69
C GLU A 368 15.32 -5.33 -4.70
N PHE A 369 16.17 -6.04 -5.44
CA PHE A 369 15.76 -7.08 -6.37
C PHE A 369 16.86 -8.12 -6.49
N ASN A 370 16.50 -9.39 -6.45
CA ASN A 370 17.43 -10.49 -6.66
C ASN A 370 16.74 -11.71 -7.26
N ASP A 371 17.08 -12.06 -8.49
CA ASP A 371 16.56 -13.24 -9.23
C ASP A 371 17.65 -14.25 -9.59
N GLU A 372 18.72 -14.31 -8.78
CA GLU A 372 19.97 -15.06 -9.01
C GLU A 372 20.83 -14.58 -10.19
N THR A 373 20.26 -13.84 -11.15
CA THR A 373 20.98 -13.31 -12.32
C THR A 373 21.34 -11.83 -12.13
N THR A 374 20.37 -11.06 -11.68
CA THR A 374 20.49 -9.67 -11.26
C THR A 374 20.38 -9.63 -9.74
N ASP A 375 21.29 -8.92 -9.10
CA ASP A 375 21.25 -8.62 -7.66
C ASP A 375 21.54 -7.14 -7.52
N GLU A 376 20.55 -6.37 -7.09
CA GLU A 376 20.63 -4.91 -7.02
C GLU A 376 19.89 -4.42 -5.77
N TRP A 377 20.39 -3.34 -5.18
CA TRP A 377 19.70 -2.65 -4.10
C TRP A 377 19.96 -1.15 -4.16
N THR A 378 19.01 -0.40 -3.63
CA THR A 378 19.09 1.05 -3.60
C THR A 378 18.62 1.62 -2.28
N VAL A 379 19.25 2.72 -1.88
CA VAL A 379 18.84 3.53 -0.74
C VAL A 379 18.87 4.99 -1.16
N ARG A 380 17.94 5.79 -0.64
CA ARG A 380 18.01 7.24 -0.73
C ARG A 380 17.75 7.90 0.61
N ASN A 381 18.23 9.13 0.76
CA ASN A 381 17.69 10.11 1.69
C ASN A 381 16.80 11.11 0.91
N ASP A 382 16.52 12.27 1.48
CA ASP A 382 15.66 13.27 0.84
C ASP A 382 16.18 13.75 -0.52
N GLN A 383 17.51 13.77 -0.71
CA GLN A 383 18.16 14.35 -1.90
C GLN A 383 18.94 13.32 -2.71
N TYR A 384 19.81 12.54 -2.08
CA TYR A 384 20.73 11.65 -2.75
C TYR A 384 20.23 10.21 -2.74
N LYS A 385 20.47 9.52 -3.86
CA LYS A 385 20.16 8.10 -4.05
C LYS A 385 21.39 7.35 -4.52
N LEU A 386 21.64 6.20 -3.89
CA LEU A 386 22.70 5.26 -4.23
C LEU A 386 22.06 3.97 -4.76
N ILE A 387 22.48 3.51 -5.94
CA ILE A 387 22.17 2.18 -6.48
C ILE A 387 23.46 1.37 -6.44
N VAL A 388 23.37 0.11 -6.02
CA VAL A 388 24.50 -0.82 -5.94
C VAL A 388 24.11 -2.14 -6.58
N ASN A 389 24.97 -2.64 -7.46
CA ASN A 389 24.83 -3.94 -8.09
C ASN A 389 25.64 -4.99 -7.32
N GLY A 390 25.26 -6.25 -7.45
CA GLY A 390 25.90 -7.38 -6.76
C GLY A 390 27.36 -7.62 -7.14
N ASP A 391 27.82 -7.06 -8.28
CA ASP A 391 29.22 -7.04 -8.69
C ASP A 391 30.04 -5.90 -8.06
N GLY A 392 29.39 -5.02 -7.28
CA GLY A 392 29.98 -3.87 -6.62
C GLY A 392 29.99 -2.59 -7.46
N ALA A 393 29.40 -2.58 -8.66
CA ALA A 393 29.18 -1.34 -9.40
C ALA A 393 28.17 -0.45 -8.66
N GLU A 394 28.39 0.86 -8.70
CA GLU A 394 27.57 1.84 -7.99
C GLU A 394 27.16 2.99 -8.90
N GLU A 395 26.00 3.57 -8.62
CA GLU A 395 25.51 4.81 -9.23
C GLU A 395 25.00 5.74 -8.13
N LEU A 396 25.34 7.04 -8.21
CA LEU A 396 24.89 8.05 -7.24
C LEU A 396 24.18 9.19 -7.97
N TYR A 397 22.99 9.56 -7.50
CA TYR A 397 22.15 10.59 -8.11
C TYR A 397 21.74 11.67 -7.10
N ASP A 398 21.63 12.91 -7.56
CA ASP A 398 21.00 14.02 -6.82
C ASP A 398 19.58 14.25 -7.35
N LEU A 399 18.59 13.67 -6.66
CA LEU A 399 17.20 13.69 -7.07
C LEU A 399 16.56 15.08 -6.99
N SER A 400 17.17 16.04 -6.29
CA SER A 400 16.64 17.41 -6.23
C SER A 400 16.83 18.18 -7.54
N THR A 401 17.86 17.82 -8.31
CA THR A 401 18.18 18.43 -9.62
C THR A 401 18.04 17.46 -10.79
N ASP A 402 18.06 16.16 -10.51
CA ASP A 402 17.99 15.07 -11.48
C ASP A 402 16.97 14.00 -11.02
N PRO A 403 15.67 14.33 -10.98
CA PRO A 403 14.62 13.45 -10.45
C PRO A 403 14.40 12.18 -11.31
N TYR A 404 14.99 12.11 -12.50
CA TYR A 404 14.89 10.98 -13.43
C TYR A 404 16.22 10.25 -13.63
N GLU A 405 17.25 10.63 -12.86
CA GLU A 405 18.53 9.95 -12.69
C GLU A 405 19.36 9.87 -13.98
N ASP A 406 19.32 10.88 -14.83
CA ASP A 406 20.05 10.91 -16.10
C ASP A 406 21.57 11.12 -15.96
N SER A 407 22.04 11.63 -14.83
CA SER A 407 23.44 12.01 -14.60
C SER A 407 24.05 11.31 -13.38
N ASN A 408 24.75 10.20 -13.59
CA ASN A 408 25.49 9.52 -12.52
C ASN A 408 26.64 10.40 -12.02
N LEU A 409 26.59 10.81 -10.75
CA LEU A 409 27.59 11.68 -10.13
C LEU A 409 28.97 10.99 -10.01
N LEU A 410 29.01 9.65 -10.01
CA LEU A 410 30.27 8.88 -9.92
C LEU A 410 31.09 8.90 -11.22
N ASP A 411 30.52 9.38 -12.33
CA ASP A 411 31.26 9.62 -13.57
C ASP A 411 32.21 10.83 -13.46
N ASN A 412 32.11 11.61 -12.37
CA ASN A 412 32.88 12.81 -12.11
C ASN A 412 33.41 12.85 -10.67
N SER A 413 34.22 13.86 -10.35
CA SER A 413 34.60 14.11 -8.95
C SER A 413 33.41 14.61 -8.14
N LEU A 414 33.10 13.93 -7.05
CA LEU A 414 32.01 14.32 -6.14
C LEU A 414 32.32 15.63 -5.42
N SER A 415 31.27 16.41 -5.16
CA SER A 415 31.32 17.48 -4.16
C SER A 415 31.50 16.89 -2.76
N ASN A 416 31.97 17.68 -1.80
CA ASN A 416 32.06 17.24 -0.40
C ASN A 416 30.68 16.80 0.15
N GLU A 417 29.63 17.48 -0.27
CA GLU A 417 28.24 17.16 0.12
C GLU A 417 27.81 15.80 -0.42
N ALA A 418 27.96 15.57 -1.73
CA ALA A 418 27.62 14.30 -2.36
C ALA A 418 28.47 13.14 -1.80
N GLN A 419 29.75 13.37 -1.52
CA GLN A 419 30.63 12.38 -0.90
C GLN A 419 30.16 12.00 0.51
N ASN A 420 29.78 12.99 1.33
CA ASN A 420 29.26 12.75 2.68
C ASN A 420 27.92 12.00 2.62
N ALA A 421 27.04 12.37 1.69
CA ALA A 421 25.77 11.70 1.48
C ALA A 421 25.96 10.25 1.06
N LYS A 422 26.85 9.97 0.09
CA LYS A 422 27.20 8.60 -0.32
C LYS A 422 27.66 7.77 0.87
N THR A 423 28.59 8.28 1.67
CA THR A 423 29.09 7.57 2.86
C THR A 423 28.00 7.30 3.90
N ALA A 424 27.06 8.24 4.09
CA ALA A 424 25.92 8.01 4.97
C ALA A 424 24.98 6.91 4.42
N LEU A 425 24.71 6.90 3.11
CA LEU A 425 23.89 5.89 2.45
C LEU A 425 24.53 4.49 2.49
N GLU A 426 25.84 4.38 2.27
CA GLU A 426 26.60 3.13 2.44
C GLU A 426 26.49 2.57 3.87
N ALA A 427 26.53 3.46 4.88
CA ALA A 427 26.37 3.07 6.27
C ALA A 427 24.95 2.54 6.56
N VAL A 428 23.92 3.13 5.94
CA VAL A 428 22.54 2.63 6.03
C VAL A 428 22.41 1.26 5.38
N LEU A 429 22.94 1.06 4.17
CA LEU A 429 22.91 -0.24 3.50
C LEU A 429 23.58 -1.34 4.33
N SER A 430 24.72 -1.00 4.94
CA SER A 430 25.46 -1.88 5.84
C SER A 430 24.74 -2.17 7.16
N GLN A 431 23.66 -1.47 7.49
CA GLN A 431 22.78 -1.76 8.62
C GLN A 431 21.60 -2.65 8.21
N ILE A 432 20.98 -2.36 7.06
CA ILE A 432 19.84 -3.11 6.54
C ILE A 432 20.24 -4.55 6.18
N ARG A 433 21.38 -4.71 5.50
CA ARG A 433 21.80 -5.99 4.92
C ARG A 433 22.76 -6.79 5.83
N ARG A 434 22.54 -6.76 7.16
CA ARG A 434 23.40 -7.43 8.16
C ARG A 434 23.04 -8.88 8.44
#